data_AF-A0A919Q146-F1
#
_entry.id   AF-A0A919Q146-F1
#
_cell.length_a   1.000
_cell.length_b   1.000
_cell.length_c   1.000
_cell.angle_alpha   90.00
_cell.angle_beta   90.00
_cell.angle_gamma   90.00
#
_symmetry.space_group_name_H-M   'P 1'
#
loop_
_entity.id
_entity.type
_entity.pdbx_description
1 polymer ?
#
loop_
_entity_poly.entity_id
_entity_poly.type
_entity_poly.pdbx_seq_one_letter_code
_entity_poly.pdbx_strand_id
1 'polypeptide(L)'
;MRAAAACAATAMLWLGGCAAGSSPTEPVEWDQELDLGVPGETVAVTEDVEFYPACGNETLNHDGTTWYPFTPANGEDFTVPSARATDGLGDLPTVGWSRASAVRALPAVVAPGPGDDTGTLVEFEGGFAHWVSDNGLLETWLTTTTISYSFLC
;
A
#
# COMPACT_ATOMS: atom_id res chain seq x y z
N MET A 1 15.09 -67.83 4.20
CA MET A 1 16.27 -66.95 4.30
C MET A 1 15.99 -65.67 3.52
N ARG A 2 16.16 -64.52 4.18
CA ARG A 2 16.36 -63.14 3.69
C ARG A 2 15.26 -62.47 2.86
N ALA A 3 14.51 -61.64 3.58
CA ALA A 3 13.70 -60.52 3.10
C ALA A 3 14.56 -59.39 2.51
N ALA A 4 13.98 -58.62 1.59
CA ALA A 4 14.44 -57.26 1.28
C ALA A 4 13.20 -56.35 1.18
N ALA A 5 12.99 -55.58 2.23
CA ALA A 5 11.99 -54.52 2.30
C ALA A 5 12.57 -53.26 1.65
N ALA A 6 11.84 -52.69 0.69
CA ALA A 6 12.16 -51.39 0.12
C ALA A 6 11.40 -50.31 0.90
N CYS A 7 12.11 -49.59 1.77
CA CYS A 7 11.60 -48.38 2.41
C CYS A 7 11.70 -47.21 1.40
N ALA A 8 10.57 -46.78 0.84
CA ALA A 8 10.49 -45.51 0.13
C ALA A 8 10.27 -44.39 1.16
N ALA A 9 11.31 -43.60 1.43
CA ALA A 9 11.22 -42.40 2.23
C ALA A 9 10.70 -41.25 1.36
N THR A 10 9.41 -40.93 1.48
CA THR A 10 8.83 -39.73 0.88
C THR A 10 9.20 -38.52 1.75
N ALA A 11 10.21 -37.77 1.32
CA ALA A 11 10.52 -36.46 1.90
C ALA A 11 9.45 -35.45 1.45
N MET A 12 8.55 -35.06 2.36
CA MET A 12 7.73 -33.87 2.18
C MET A 12 8.60 -32.64 2.44
N LEU A 13 9.03 -31.97 1.36
CA LEU A 13 9.54 -30.60 1.44
C LEU A 13 8.37 -29.67 1.74
N TRP A 14 8.27 -29.20 2.98
CA TRP A 14 7.52 -27.99 3.31
C TRP A 14 8.42 -26.79 3.03
N LEU A 15 8.29 -26.22 1.83
CA LEU A 15 8.95 -24.99 1.43
C LEU A 15 8.00 -23.81 1.69
N GLY A 16 8.50 -22.83 2.45
CA GLY A 16 8.15 -21.42 2.29
C GLY A 16 6.83 -20.95 2.90
N GLY A 17 6.77 -20.79 4.22
CA GLY A 17 5.85 -19.83 4.82
C GLY A 17 6.36 -18.42 4.54
N CYS A 18 5.89 -17.79 3.47
CA CYS A 18 5.99 -16.34 3.33
C CYS A 18 5.22 -15.73 4.51
N ALA A 19 5.90 -14.92 5.31
CA ALA A 19 5.27 -14.14 6.37
C ALA A 19 4.40 -13.06 5.71
N ALA A 20 3.17 -13.41 5.34
CA ALA A 20 2.15 -12.42 5.05
C ALA A 20 1.79 -11.75 6.39
N GLY A 21 1.89 -10.42 6.45
CA GLY A 21 1.33 -9.65 7.55
C GLY A 21 -0.12 -10.05 7.77
N SER A 22 -0.51 -10.24 9.03
CA SER A 22 -1.88 -10.66 9.33
C SER A 22 -2.83 -9.51 9.03
N SER A 23 -3.94 -9.78 8.32
CA SER A 23 -4.98 -8.77 8.12
C SER A 23 -5.50 -8.26 9.47
N PRO A 24 -5.77 -6.95 9.60
CA PRO A 24 -6.38 -6.42 10.81
C PRO A 24 -7.75 -7.09 11.02
N THR A 25 -7.97 -7.62 12.23
CA THR A 25 -9.23 -8.31 12.60
C THR A 25 -10.33 -7.36 13.05
N GLU A 26 -9.98 -6.12 13.41
CA GLU A 26 -10.92 -5.08 13.81
C GLU A 26 -10.86 -3.91 12.80
N PRO A 27 -11.92 -3.10 12.69
CA PRO A 27 -11.89 -1.89 11.89
C PRO A 27 -10.73 -0.97 12.30
N VAL A 28 -10.02 -0.45 11.30
CA VAL A 28 -8.84 0.40 11.45
C VAL A 28 -9.26 1.86 11.63
N GLU A 29 -8.69 2.50 12.65
CA GLU A 29 -8.90 3.92 12.95
C GLU A 29 -8.09 4.82 11.99
N TRP A 30 -8.42 6.12 12.00
CA TRP A 30 -7.82 7.10 11.08
C TRP A 30 -6.31 7.30 11.27
N ASP A 31 -5.81 7.22 12.51
CA ASP A 31 -4.39 7.38 12.88
C ASP A 31 -3.68 6.07 13.17
N GLN A 32 -4.35 4.95 12.99
CA GLN A 32 -3.75 3.66 13.30
C GLN A 32 -2.68 3.30 12.26
N GLU A 33 -1.49 3.02 12.79
CA GLU A 33 -0.39 2.45 12.04
C GLU A 33 -0.50 0.92 12.04
N LEU A 34 -0.15 0.28 10.91
CA LEU A 34 -0.22 -1.16 10.74
C LEU A 34 1.14 -1.72 10.33
N ASP A 35 1.58 -2.77 11.02
CA ASP A 35 2.69 -3.62 10.58
C ASP A 35 2.11 -4.76 9.74
N LEU A 36 2.24 -4.62 8.41
CA LEU A 36 1.82 -5.63 7.43
C LEU A 36 3.03 -6.32 6.77
N GLY A 37 4.25 -6.05 7.24
CA GLY A 37 5.50 -6.41 6.59
C GLY A 37 6.15 -5.23 5.85
N VAL A 38 7.01 -5.53 4.88
CA VAL A 38 7.78 -4.54 4.09
C VAL A 38 7.60 -4.77 2.58
N PRO A 39 7.65 -3.71 1.76
CA PRO A 39 7.64 -3.86 0.31
C PRO A 39 8.87 -4.63 -0.18
N GLY A 40 8.68 -5.52 -1.15
CA GLY A 40 9.79 -6.15 -1.87
C GLY A 40 10.24 -5.32 -3.08
N GLU A 41 10.69 -5.98 -4.14
CA GLU A 41 11.13 -5.28 -5.35
C GLU A 41 9.96 -4.56 -6.07
N THR A 42 10.27 -3.52 -6.84
CA THR A 42 9.28 -2.86 -7.71
C THR A 42 8.85 -3.82 -8.81
N VAL A 43 7.54 -4.04 -8.92
CA VAL A 43 6.91 -4.91 -9.92
C VAL A 43 6.47 -4.11 -11.14
N ALA A 44 5.84 -2.95 -10.90
CA ALA A 44 5.30 -2.11 -11.97
C ALA A 44 5.31 -0.63 -11.57
N VAL A 45 5.32 0.24 -12.60
CA VAL A 45 5.11 1.68 -12.46
C VAL A 45 4.10 2.06 -13.54
N THR A 46 2.93 2.55 -13.12
CA THR A 46 1.84 2.93 -14.01
C THR A 46 1.51 4.40 -13.81
N GLU A 47 1.49 5.14 -14.91
CA GLU A 47 1.14 6.56 -14.96
C GLU A 47 -0.36 6.74 -15.23
N ASP A 48 -0.86 7.96 -15.07
CA ASP A 48 -2.25 8.33 -15.37
C ASP A 48 -3.29 7.47 -14.61
N VAL A 49 -2.97 7.07 -13.38
CA VAL A 49 -3.86 6.27 -12.52
C VAL A 49 -4.79 7.19 -11.75
N GLU A 50 -6.09 7.09 -12.08
CA GLU A 50 -7.15 7.85 -11.40
C GLU A 50 -7.33 7.36 -9.95
N PHE A 51 -7.08 8.23 -8.98
CA PHE A 51 -7.31 7.97 -7.57
C PHE A 51 -7.38 9.27 -6.78
N TYR A 52 -8.32 9.38 -5.83
CA TYR A 52 -8.46 10.55 -4.97
C TYR A 52 -8.62 10.11 -3.50
N PRO A 53 -7.52 10.03 -2.72
CA PRO A 53 -7.54 9.61 -1.31
C PRO A 53 -7.96 10.76 -0.38
N ALA A 54 -9.17 11.28 -0.54
CA ALA A 54 -9.63 12.47 0.19
C ALA A 54 -9.68 12.26 1.71
N CYS A 55 -10.04 11.04 2.11
CA CYS A 55 -10.29 10.65 3.50
C CYS A 55 -9.33 9.60 4.01
N GLY A 56 -8.62 8.91 3.12
CA GLY A 56 -7.65 7.88 3.48
C GLY A 56 -8.31 6.55 3.82
N ASN A 57 -9.56 6.34 3.38
CA ASN A 57 -10.26 5.05 3.39
C ASN A 57 -10.78 4.65 1.99
N GLU A 58 -10.58 5.50 0.98
CA GLU A 58 -10.96 5.24 -0.40
C GLU A 58 -10.06 4.14 -0.97
N THR A 59 -10.68 3.06 -1.45
CA THR A 59 -9.94 1.99 -2.12
C THR A 59 -9.66 2.35 -3.57
N LEU A 60 -8.44 2.09 -4.04
CA LEU A 60 -8.09 2.17 -5.45
C LEU A 60 -8.39 0.83 -6.12
N ASN A 61 -9.12 0.84 -7.24
CA ASN A 61 -9.28 -0.33 -8.11
C ASN A 61 -8.47 -0.12 -9.39
N HIS A 62 -7.41 -0.89 -9.57
CA HIS A 62 -6.53 -0.81 -10.73
C HIS A 62 -6.24 -2.22 -11.25
N ASP A 63 -6.40 -2.44 -12.55
CA ASP A 63 -6.17 -3.74 -13.22
C ASP A 63 -6.85 -4.95 -12.54
N GLY A 64 -8.05 -4.74 -12.00
CA GLY A 64 -8.82 -5.77 -11.30
C GLY A 64 -8.34 -6.07 -9.88
N THR A 65 -7.36 -5.34 -9.38
CA THR A 65 -6.84 -5.41 -8.01
C THR A 65 -7.42 -4.27 -7.17
N THR A 66 -7.93 -4.61 -5.98
CA THR A 66 -8.38 -3.62 -4.99
C THR A 66 -7.25 -3.35 -4.00
N TRP A 67 -6.91 -2.07 -3.87
CA TRP A 67 -5.85 -1.54 -3.05
C TRP A 67 -6.44 -0.73 -1.90
N TYR A 68 -6.02 -1.04 -0.68
CA TYR A 68 -6.51 -0.46 0.56
C TYR A 68 -5.47 0.50 1.14
N PRO A 69 -5.80 1.79 1.37
CA PRO A 69 -4.88 2.73 1.98
C PRO A 69 -4.56 2.39 3.43
N PHE A 70 -3.30 2.55 3.82
CA PHE A 70 -2.85 2.35 5.20
C PHE A 70 -1.63 3.20 5.53
N THR A 71 -1.31 3.28 6.82
CA THR A 71 -0.10 3.92 7.31
C THR A 71 0.82 2.81 7.85
N PRO A 72 2.01 2.59 7.27
CA PRO A 72 2.95 1.60 7.79
C PRO A 72 3.46 1.97 9.18
N ALA A 73 3.54 0.99 10.09
CA ALA A 73 4.12 1.18 11.43
C ALA A 73 5.66 1.29 11.43
N ASN A 74 6.29 0.85 10.35
CA ASN A 74 7.73 0.81 10.11
C ASN A 74 8.08 1.59 8.84
N GLY A 75 7.59 2.83 8.74
CA GLY A 75 7.67 3.58 7.48
C GLY A 75 9.09 3.86 6.99
N GLU A 76 10.12 3.78 7.84
CA GLU A 76 11.52 3.82 7.40
C GLU A 76 11.91 2.71 6.41
N ASP A 77 11.22 1.57 6.44
CA ASP A 77 11.43 0.46 5.51
C ASP A 77 10.65 0.64 4.19
N PHE A 78 9.72 1.60 4.16
CA PHE A 78 8.86 1.91 3.02
C PHE A 78 9.50 3.03 2.19
N THR A 79 10.59 2.68 1.50
CA THR A 79 11.28 3.60 0.60
C THR A 79 10.74 3.49 -0.83
N VAL A 80 10.33 4.61 -1.41
CA VAL A 80 9.92 4.65 -2.83
C VAL A 80 11.17 4.93 -3.66
N PRO A 81 11.53 4.08 -4.64
CA PRO A 81 12.61 4.37 -5.56
C PRO A 81 12.35 5.72 -6.23
N SER A 82 13.33 6.60 -6.22
CA SER A 82 13.25 8.00 -6.67
C SER A 82 13.00 8.18 -8.17
N ALA A 83 12.48 7.18 -8.88
CA ALA A 83 12.23 7.23 -10.32
C ALA A 83 11.15 8.26 -10.70
N ARG A 84 10.39 8.80 -9.74
CA ARG A 84 9.46 9.90 -9.98
C ARG A 84 9.23 10.86 -8.82
N ALA A 85 9.93 10.70 -7.71
CA ALA A 85 9.94 11.70 -6.67
C ALA A 85 10.72 12.91 -7.23
N THR A 86 9.99 13.91 -7.69
CA THR A 86 10.42 15.31 -7.79
C THR A 86 11.43 15.72 -8.87
N ASP A 87 11.23 15.36 -10.14
CA ASP A 87 11.72 16.20 -11.25
C ASP A 87 10.81 17.44 -11.42
N GLY A 88 10.69 18.28 -10.37
CA GLY A 88 9.95 19.55 -10.49
C GLY A 88 9.51 20.25 -9.20
N LEU A 89 9.53 19.60 -8.04
CA LEU A 89 9.07 20.20 -6.78
C LEU A 89 10.25 20.39 -5.83
N GLY A 90 10.82 21.59 -5.86
CA GLY A 90 11.82 21.98 -4.88
C GLY A 90 11.25 21.94 -3.48
N ASP A 91 11.97 21.28 -2.56
CA ASP A 91 11.90 21.39 -1.09
C ASP A 91 10.53 21.75 -0.53
N LEU A 92 9.48 21.02 -0.95
CA LEU A 92 8.22 21.05 -0.25
C LEU A 92 8.40 20.22 1.02
N PRO A 93 7.98 20.72 2.19
CA PRO A 93 8.05 19.95 3.42
C PRO A 93 7.32 18.65 3.16
N THR A 94 8.03 17.53 3.25
CA THR A 94 7.44 16.19 3.26
C THR A 94 6.43 16.20 4.40
N VAL A 95 5.16 16.43 4.08
CA VAL A 95 4.05 16.23 5.00
C VAL A 95 4.13 14.75 5.33
N GLY A 96 4.68 14.44 6.51
CA GLY A 96 4.92 13.07 6.93
C GLY A 96 3.66 12.24 6.70
N TRP A 97 3.88 10.96 6.36
CA TRP A 97 3.00 9.89 5.83
C TRP A 97 1.58 9.70 6.42
N SER A 98 1.10 10.66 7.19
CA SER A 98 -0.31 10.98 7.33
C SER A 98 -0.92 10.91 5.94
N ARG A 99 -1.75 9.88 5.74
CA ARG A 99 -2.73 9.73 4.68
C ARG A 99 -3.13 11.12 4.20
N ALA A 100 -3.18 11.36 2.89
CA ALA A 100 -3.40 12.66 2.24
C ALA A 100 -4.55 13.54 2.82
N SER A 101 -5.37 13.01 3.72
CA SER A 101 -6.18 13.64 4.77
C SER A 101 -5.44 14.63 5.73
N ALA A 102 -4.80 15.67 5.20
CA ALA A 102 -4.43 16.85 6.00
C ALA A 102 -5.46 18.00 5.91
N VAL A 103 -6.66 17.77 5.35
CA VAL A 103 -7.78 18.71 5.55
C VAL A 103 -8.56 18.30 6.80
N ARG A 104 -7.90 18.38 7.95
CA ARG A 104 -8.61 18.47 9.23
C ARG A 104 -9.46 19.74 9.18
N ALA A 105 -10.79 19.61 9.29
CA ALA A 105 -11.76 20.67 9.56
C ALA A 105 -12.65 21.20 8.42
N LEU A 106 -13.01 20.40 7.41
CA LEU A 106 -14.20 20.68 6.61
C LEU A 106 -15.25 19.58 6.78
N PRO A 107 -16.52 19.90 7.07
CA PRO A 107 -17.60 18.92 7.21
C PRO A 107 -18.01 18.26 5.87
N ALA A 108 -17.18 18.40 4.83
CA ALA A 108 -17.44 17.90 3.49
C ALA A 108 -16.12 17.59 2.79
N VAL A 109 -16.10 16.46 2.07
CA VAL A 109 -15.06 16.11 1.10
C VAL A 109 -14.97 17.25 0.07
N VAL A 110 -13.77 17.81 -0.09
CA VAL A 110 -13.52 18.83 -1.11
C VAL A 110 -13.39 18.12 -2.46
N ALA A 111 -13.89 18.73 -3.54
CA ALA A 111 -13.68 18.20 -4.88
C ALA A 111 -12.17 18.27 -5.23
N PRO A 112 -11.64 17.29 -5.98
CA PRO A 112 -10.24 17.33 -6.40
C PRO A 112 -9.94 18.60 -7.20
N GLY A 113 -8.82 19.24 -6.89
CA GLY A 113 -8.21 20.24 -7.73
C GLY A 113 -7.54 19.60 -8.97
N PRO A 114 -7.08 20.41 -9.94
CA PRO A 114 -6.39 19.89 -11.11
C PRO A 114 -5.16 19.06 -10.73
N GLY A 115 -5.14 17.79 -11.13
CA GLY A 115 -4.04 16.86 -10.87
C GLY A 115 -4.04 16.25 -9.47
N ASP A 116 -5.09 16.45 -8.66
CA ASP A 116 -5.27 15.77 -7.37
C ASP A 116 -5.79 14.33 -7.53
N ASP A 117 -6.49 14.04 -8.63
CA ASP A 117 -7.24 12.81 -8.86
C ASP A 117 -6.60 11.87 -9.89
N THR A 118 -5.43 12.25 -10.42
CA THR A 118 -4.63 11.45 -11.35
C THR A 118 -3.19 11.42 -10.83
N GLY A 119 -2.53 10.28 -10.93
CA GLY A 119 -1.19 10.10 -10.40
C GLY A 119 -0.43 8.90 -10.93
N THR A 120 0.74 8.65 -10.35
CA THR A 120 1.55 7.46 -10.61
C THR A 120 1.34 6.43 -9.51
N LEU A 121 1.04 5.19 -9.90
CA LEU A 121 1.03 4.02 -9.02
C LEU A 121 2.32 3.22 -9.20
N VAL A 122 3.06 3.01 -8.11
CA VAL A 122 4.22 2.11 -8.07
C VAL A 122 3.83 0.87 -7.29
N GLU A 123 3.84 -0.29 -7.92
CA GLU A 123 3.50 -1.58 -7.31
C GLU A 123 4.77 -2.32 -6.91
N PHE A 124 4.74 -2.96 -5.75
CA PHE A 124 5.84 -3.71 -5.16
C PHE A 124 5.43 -5.16 -4.87
N GLU A 125 6.41 -6.05 -4.82
CA GLU A 125 6.23 -7.40 -4.32
C GLU A 125 5.69 -7.38 -2.88
N GLY A 126 4.96 -8.43 -2.50
CA GLY A 126 4.30 -8.51 -1.19
C GLY A 126 2.92 -7.87 -1.15
N GLY A 127 2.41 -7.37 -2.29
CA GLY A 127 1.08 -6.81 -2.37
C GLY A 127 1.00 -5.41 -1.74
N PHE A 128 2.04 -4.61 -1.96
CA PHE A 128 2.13 -3.21 -1.57
C PHE A 128 2.18 -2.32 -2.80
N ALA A 129 1.66 -1.10 -2.68
CA ALA A 129 1.82 -0.08 -3.71
C ALA A 129 1.94 1.31 -3.07
N HIS A 130 2.54 2.25 -3.80
CA HIS A 130 2.57 3.65 -3.44
C HIS A 130 1.96 4.46 -4.57
N TRP A 131 0.98 5.30 -4.26
CA TRP A 131 0.38 6.21 -5.23
C TRP A 131 0.75 7.65 -4.89
N VAL A 132 1.07 8.44 -5.92
CA VAL A 132 1.38 9.87 -5.81
C VAL A 132 0.63 10.61 -6.91
N SER A 133 -0.16 11.61 -6.53
CA SER A 133 -0.80 12.56 -7.45
C SER A 133 0.20 13.23 -8.39
N ASP A 134 -0.24 13.62 -9.59
CA ASP A 134 0.61 14.28 -10.58
C ASP A 134 1.13 15.64 -10.10
N ASN A 135 0.39 16.30 -9.21
CA ASN A 135 0.84 17.54 -8.58
C ASN A 135 1.70 17.32 -7.32
N GLY A 136 1.89 16.07 -6.89
CA GLY A 136 2.71 15.67 -5.76
C GLY A 136 2.20 16.11 -4.39
N LEU A 137 0.95 16.60 -4.28
CA LEU A 137 0.38 17.10 -3.03
C LEU A 137 -0.30 15.99 -2.22
N LEU A 138 -0.75 14.93 -2.90
CA LEU A 138 -1.38 13.76 -2.31
C LEU A 138 -0.52 12.52 -2.60
N GLU A 139 -0.22 11.76 -1.56
CA GLU A 139 0.43 10.45 -1.65
C GLU A 139 -0.12 9.49 -0.59
N THR A 140 -0.07 8.20 -0.85
CA THR A 140 -0.47 7.19 0.13
C THR A 140 0.11 5.80 -0.17
N TRP A 141 0.37 5.05 0.90
CA TRP A 141 0.67 3.62 0.83
C TRP A 141 -0.60 2.79 0.77
N LEU A 142 -0.53 1.75 -0.06
CA LEU A 142 -1.62 0.87 -0.40
C LEU A 142 -1.21 -0.58 -0.19
N THR A 143 -2.16 -1.43 0.17
CA THR A 143 -1.97 -2.88 0.28
C THR A 143 -3.12 -3.64 -0.37
N THR A 144 -2.86 -4.85 -0.85
CA THR A 144 -3.91 -5.79 -1.25
C THR A 144 -4.57 -6.50 -0.06
N THR A 145 -3.98 -6.39 1.13
CA THR A 145 -4.57 -6.88 2.38
C THR A 145 -5.88 -6.14 2.64
N THR A 146 -6.98 -6.87 2.78
CA THR A 146 -8.27 -6.24 3.04
C THR A 146 -8.26 -5.52 4.38
N ILE A 147 -8.69 -4.26 4.38
CA ILE A 147 -8.83 -3.41 5.57
C ILE A 147 -10.27 -2.94 5.65
N SER A 148 -10.87 -3.11 6.82
CA SER A 148 -12.12 -2.43 7.18
C SER A 148 -11.78 -1.15 7.93
N TYR A 149 -12.46 -0.03 7.65
CA TYR A 149 -12.22 1.24 8.33
C TYR A 149 -13.40 1.57 9.24
N SER A 150 -13.11 2.12 10.43
CA SER A 150 -14.15 2.53 11.39
C SER A 150 -14.75 3.90 11.11
N PHE A 151 -14.16 4.65 10.18
CA PHE A 151 -14.54 6.01 9.83
C PHE A 151 -15.11 6.09 8.42
N LEU A 152 -16.09 6.96 8.25
CA LEU A 152 -16.64 7.36 6.96
C LEU A 152 -16.47 8.87 6.81
N CYS A 153 -16.15 9.26 5.58
CA CYS A 153 -16.57 10.53 5.03
C CYS A 153 -17.94 10.34 4.36
#